data_AF-A0A3D1SQC5-F1
#
_entry.id   AF-A0A3D1SQC5-F1
#
_cell.length_a   1.000
_cell.length_b   1.000
_cell.length_c   1.000
_cell.angle_alpha   90.00
_cell.angle_beta   90.00
_cell.angle_gamma   90.00
#
_symmetry.space_group_name_H-M   'P 1'
#
loop_
_entity.id
_entity.type
_entity.pdbx_description
1 polymer ?
#
loop_
_entity_poly.entity_id
_entity_poly.type
_entity_poly.pdbx_seq_one_letter_code
_entity_poly.pdbx_strand_id
1 'polypeptide(L)'
;MSQDHSNANLSILKLPAIVTGLFERARRPLLPGLKGASELFVRYLRRKPGRGLAVIYNVDEVKRGRRKYSNDLYRSVSLTLDEQALEGAYIRFSETQAQQASVALQ
;
A
#
# COMPACT_ATOMS: atom_id res chain seq x y z
N MET A 1 -18.69 -29.95 -0.01
CA MET A 1 -18.41 -28.52 0.18
C MET A 1 -16.89 -28.37 0.16
N SER A 2 -16.32 -28.17 -1.01
CA SER A 2 -14.87 -28.01 -1.18
C SER A 2 -14.65 -26.58 -1.63
N GLN A 3 -14.37 -25.69 -0.67
CA GLN A 3 -13.90 -24.36 -1.00
C GLN A 3 -12.44 -24.50 -1.44
N ASP A 4 -12.20 -24.24 -2.73
CA ASP A 4 -10.88 -24.06 -3.30
C ASP A 4 -10.11 -22.99 -2.51
N HIS A 5 -9.22 -23.41 -1.61
CA HIS A 5 -8.25 -22.57 -0.91
C HIS A 5 -6.97 -22.36 -1.73
N SER A 6 -7.05 -22.49 -3.06
CA SER A 6 -5.93 -22.31 -3.96
C SER A 6 -5.82 -20.84 -4.38
N ASN A 7 -4.72 -20.19 -3.97
CA ASN A 7 -4.17 -18.92 -4.52
C ASN A 7 -4.71 -17.55 -4.06
N ALA A 8 -4.88 -17.31 -2.76
CA ALA A 8 -5.22 -15.97 -2.28
C ALA A 8 -4.08 -15.27 -1.50
N ASN A 9 -2.84 -15.40 -1.95
CA ASN A 9 -1.69 -14.73 -1.32
C ASN A 9 -1.33 -13.46 -2.10
N LEU A 10 -1.63 -12.30 -1.52
CA LEU A 10 -1.32 -11.00 -2.10
C LEU A 10 0.21 -10.75 -2.06
N SER A 11 0.79 -10.41 -3.20
CA SER A 11 2.19 -9.99 -3.28
C SER A 11 2.39 -8.60 -2.68
N ILE A 12 3.48 -8.40 -1.95
CA ILE A 12 3.93 -7.08 -1.47
C ILE A 12 4.05 -6.06 -2.62
N LEU A 13 4.37 -6.51 -3.84
CA LEU A 13 4.49 -5.65 -5.03
C LEU A 13 3.16 -5.01 -5.46
N LYS A 14 2.02 -5.60 -5.08
CA LYS A 14 0.68 -5.09 -5.38
C LYS A 14 0.16 -4.09 -4.35
N LEU A 15 0.83 -3.95 -3.19
CA LEU A 15 0.44 -3.04 -2.13
C LEU A 15 0.31 -1.57 -2.56
N PRO A 16 1.20 -0.99 -3.39
CA PRO A 16 1.08 0.40 -3.81
C PRO A 16 -0.29 0.70 -4.43
N ALA A 17 -0.74 -0.15 -5.37
CA ALA A 17 -2.03 0.03 -6.04
C ALA A 17 -3.22 -0.09 -5.07
N ILE A 18 -3.15 -1.06 -4.14
CA ILE A 18 -4.19 -1.26 -3.12
C ILE A 18 -4.28 -0.04 -2.20
N VAL A 19 -3.14 0.46 -1.69
CA VAL A 19 -3.11 1.63 -0.81
C VAL A 19 -3.68 2.85 -1.53
N THR A 20 -3.29 3.10 -2.79
CA THR A 20 -3.88 4.19 -3.58
C THR A 20 -5.41 4.07 -3.67
N GLY A 21 -5.94 2.88 -4.00
CA GLY A 21 -7.39 2.67 -4.08
C GLY A 21 -8.13 2.85 -2.74
N LEU A 22 -7.50 2.48 -1.62
CA LEU A 22 -8.08 2.71 -0.28
C LEU A 22 -8.23 4.20 0.03
N PHE A 23 -7.21 5.01 -0.28
CA PHE A 23 -7.24 6.46 -0.08
C PHE A 23 -8.28 7.15 -0.99
N GLU A 24 -8.37 6.72 -2.26
CA GLU A 24 -9.39 7.20 -3.20
C GLU A 24 -10.80 6.87 -2.70
N ARG A 25 -11.06 5.63 -2.24
CA ARG A 25 -12.36 5.26 -1.67
C ARG A 25 -12.71 6.07 -0.43
N ALA A 26 -11.70 6.39 0.40
CA ALA A 26 -11.88 7.22 1.59
C ALA A 26 -12.06 8.72 1.27
N ARG A 27 -12.09 9.11 -0.01
CA ARG A 27 -12.14 10.50 -0.48
C ARG A 27 -11.02 11.37 0.12
N ARG A 28 -9.88 10.75 0.45
CA ARG A 28 -8.67 11.43 0.91
C ARG A 28 -7.59 11.24 -0.15
N PRO A 29 -7.48 12.11 -1.16
CA PRO A 29 -6.43 11.96 -2.17
C PRO A 29 -5.05 11.99 -1.51
N LEU A 30 -4.14 11.11 -1.95
CA LEU A 30 -2.78 10.99 -1.40
C LEU A 30 -2.00 12.31 -1.48
N LEU A 31 -2.25 13.10 -2.52
CA LEU A 31 -1.75 14.47 -2.65
C LEU A 31 -2.91 15.42 -2.99
N PRO A 32 -3.39 16.21 -2.01
CA PRO A 32 -4.41 17.21 -2.25
C PRO A 32 -3.94 18.28 -3.24
N GLY A 33 -4.79 18.64 -4.20
CA GLY A 33 -4.53 19.74 -5.15
C GLY A 33 -3.67 19.38 -6.38
N LEU A 34 -3.30 18.11 -6.54
CA LEU A 34 -2.61 17.64 -7.73
C LEU A 34 -3.58 17.36 -8.89
N LYS A 35 -3.18 17.77 -10.10
CA LYS A 35 -3.97 17.56 -11.34
C LYS A 35 -3.62 16.25 -12.05
N GLY A 36 -2.43 15.70 -11.80
CA GLY A 36 -1.95 14.43 -12.35
C GLY A 36 -2.18 13.22 -11.45
N ALA A 37 -1.92 12.02 -11.98
CA ALA A 37 -1.94 10.80 -11.20
C ALA A 37 -0.80 10.79 -10.16
N SER A 38 -1.13 10.36 -8.94
CA SER A 38 -0.15 10.15 -7.86
C SER A 38 0.32 8.70 -7.86
N GLU A 39 1.60 8.47 -7.59
CA GLU A 39 2.19 7.14 -7.49
C GLU A 39 2.93 6.98 -6.15
N LEU A 40 2.89 5.76 -5.61
CA LEU A 40 3.54 5.40 -4.35
C LEU A 40 4.85 4.66 -4.64
N PHE A 41 5.95 5.16 -4.08
CA PHE A 41 7.27 4.56 -4.23
C PHE A 41 7.81 4.11 -2.87
N VAL A 42 8.28 2.88 -2.77
CA VAL A 42 8.86 2.36 -1.52
C VAL A 42 10.12 3.17 -1.18
N ARG A 43 10.05 3.94 -0.10
CA ARG A 43 11.22 4.62 0.49
C ARG A 43 11.93 3.73 1.50
N TYR A 44 11.16 3.01 2.31
CA TYR A 44 11.69 2.21 3.40
C TYR A 44 10.82 0.98 3.64
N LEU A 45 11.47 -0.15 3.86
CA LEU A 45 10.84 -1.43 4.18
C LEU A 45 11.56 -2.01 5.40
N ARG A 46 10.83 -2.30 6.47
CA ARG A 46 11.40 -2.91 7.68
C ARG A 46 10.50 -3.97 8.26
N ARG A 47 11.06 -5.18 8.40
CA ARG A 47 10.47 -6.24 9.20
C ARG A 47 10.78 -6.00 10.69
N LYS A 48 9.75 -6.06 11.52
CA LYS A 48 9.85 -5.96 12.98
C LYS A 48 9.29 -7.25 13.58
N PRO A 49 10.13 -8.16 14.10
CA PRO A 49 9.66 -9.36 14.79
C PRO A 49 8.63 -9.01 15.87
N GLY A 50 7.54 -9.76 15.97
CA GLY A 50 6.45 -9.48 16.92
C GLY A 50 5.51 -8.35 16.51
N ARG A 51 5.78 -7.62 15.42
CA ARG A 51 4.96 -6.47 14.96
C ARG A 51 4.61 -6.50 13.47
N GLY A 52 5.32 -7.32 12.67
CA GLY A 52 5.06 -7.49 11.25
C GLY A 52 5.93 -6.60 10.36
N LEU A 53 5.32 -5.97 9.36
CA LEU A 53 6.02 -5.24 8.30
C LEU A 53 5.58 -3.78 8.27
N ALA A 54 6.55 -2.87 8.36
CA ALA A 54 6.34 -1.45 8.10
C ALA A 54 6.89 -1.10 6.71
N VAL A 55 6.04 -0.50 5.89
CA VAL A 55 6.39 0.06 4.58
C VAL A 55 6.12 1.56 4.60
N ILE A 56 7.14 2.36 4.28
CA ILE A 56 6.98 3.80 4.10
C ILE A 56 7.08 4.07 2.60
N TYR A 57 6.00 4.62 2.05
CA TYR A 57 5.95 5.10 0.68
C TYR A 57 6.20 6.60 0.64
N ASN A 58 6.95 7.07 -0.34
CA ASN A 58 6.85 8.46 -0.79
C ASN A 58 5.70 8.57 -1.79
N VAL A 59 5.00 9.69 -1.77
CA VAL A 59 3.96 10.02 -2.75
C VAL A 59 4.51 11.08 -3.71
N ASP A 60 4.48 10.77 -5.00
CA ASP A 60 4.94 11.70 -6.04
C ASP A 60 3.94 11.77 -7.21
N GLU A 61 4.00 12.85 -7.98
CA GLU A 61 3.23 13.01 -9.22
C GLU A 61 3.94 12.34 -10.40
N VAL A 62 3.19 11.59 -11.20
CA VAL A 62 3.70 11.01 -12.46
C VAL A 62 3.78 12.11 -13.53
N LYS A 63 4.92 12.80 -13.61
CA LYS A 63 5.20 13.73 -14.73
C LYS A 63 5.83 12.97 -15.89
N ARG A 64 5.25 13.09 -17.10
CA ARG A 64 5.82 12.54 -18.35
C ARG A 64 7.26 13.06 -18.52
N GLY A 65 8.24 12.20 -18.30
CA GLY A 65 9.63 12.43 -18.70
C GLY A 65 10.69 12.48 -17.60
N ARG A 66 10.35 12.68 -16.31
CA ARG A 66 11.35 12.60 -15.22
C ARG A 66 10.71 12.12 -13.91
N ARG A 67 11.09 10.92 -13.44
CA ARG A 67 10.88 10.50 -12.05
C ARG A 67 11.77 11.35 -11.15
N LYS A 68 11.22 12.41 -10.57
CA LYS A 68 11.89 13.14 -9.50
C LYS A 68 11.37 12.56 -8.19
N TYR A 69 12.10 11.59 -7.64
CA TYR A 69 11.82 11.06 -6.31
C TYR A 69 11.96 12.22 -5.32
N SER A 70 10.84 12.71 -4.81
CA SER A 70 10.86 13.67 -3.73
C SER A 70 11.16 12.92 -2.45
N ASN A 71 12.23 13.32 -1.72
CA ASN A 71 12.50 12.78 -0.38
C ASN A 71 11.76 13.56 0.72
N ASP A 72 10.71 14.28 0.34
CA ASP A 72 9.90 15.09 1.24
C ASP A 72 9.17 14.19 2.26
N LEU A 73 9.57 14.30 3.53
CA LEU A 73 8.99 13.54 4.64
C LEU A 73 7.50 13.86 4.83
N TYR A 74 7.05 15.05 4.43
CA TYR A 74 5.66 15.46 4.52
C TYR A 74 4.79 14.87 3.39
N ARG A 75 5.39 14.13 2.45
CA ARG A 75 4.69 13.42 1.36
C ARG A 75 4.90 11.92 1.48
N SER A 76 4.60 11.37 2.66
CA SER A 76 4.76 9.94 2.90
C SER A 76 3.49 9.27 3.42
N VAL A 77 3.33 8.00 3.06
CA VAL A 77 2.28 7.12 3.56
C VAL A 77 2.93 5.96 4.26
N SER A 78 2.55 5.71 5.51
CA SER A 78 3.01 4.55 6.27
C SER A 78 1.95 3.46 6.22
N LEU A 79 2.34 2.29 5.71
CA LEU A 79 1.56 1.07 5.78
C LEU A 79 2.18 0.16 6.84
N THR A 80 1.37 -0.31 7.78
CA THR A 80 1.76 -1.36 8.73
C THR A 80 0.92 -2.60 8.45
N LEU A 81 1.58 -3.74 8.32
CA LEU A 81 0.95 -5.04 8.22
C LEU A 81 1.31 -5.85 9.46
N ASP A 82 0.30 -6.39 10.13
CA ASP A 82 0.51 -7.24 11.30
C ASP A 82 1.27 -8.51 10.92
N GLU A 83 2.03 -9.06 11.87
CA GLU A 83 2.83 -10.27 11.64
C GLU A 83 1.97 -11.46 11.21
N GLN A 84 0.76 -11.56 11.76
CA GLN A 84 -0.18 -12.63 11.42
C GLN A 84 -0.72 -12.52 10.00
N ALA A 85 -0.63 -11.34 9.37
CA ALA A 85 -1.01 -11.14 7.97
C ALA A 85 0.10 -11.55 6.99
N LEU A 86 1.31 -11.86 7.47
CA LEU A 86 2.47 -12.15 6.62
C LEU A 86 2.72 -13.66 6.49
N GLU A 87 3.08 -14.08 5.28
CA GLU A 87 3.53 -15.44 4.98
C GLU A 87 4.73 -15.36 4.01
N GLY A 88 5.95 -15.39 4.56
CA GLY A 88 7.17 -15.22 3.77
C GLY A 88 7.21 -13.84 3.10
N ALA A 89 7.12 -13.83 1.76
CA ALA A 89 7.05 -12.63 0.91
C ALA A 89 5.62 -12.27 0.47
N TYR A 90 4.64 -13.01 0.96
CA TYR A 90 3.22 -12.83 0.65
C TYR A 90 2.44 -12.33 1.86
N ILE A 91 1.24 -11.85 1.58
CA ILE A 91 0.25 -11.41 2.55
C ILE A 91 -0.92 -12.37 2.46
N ARG A 92 -1.41 -12.86 3.60
CA ARG A 92 -2.46 -13.89 3.72
C ARG A 92 -3.86 -13.43 3.27
N PHE A 93 -3.99 -12.19 2.81
CA PHE A 93 -5.23 -11.66 2.26
C PHE A 93 -5.25 -11.84 0.75
N SER A 94 -6.42 -12.13 0.20
CA SER A 94 -6.64 -11.99 -1.23
C SER A 94 -6.57 -10.52 -1.64
N GLU A 95 -6.27 -10.28 -2.93
CA GLU A 95 -6.33 -8.94 -3.50
C GLU A 95 -7.72 -8.31 -3.31
N THR A 96 -8.78 -9.10 -3.51
CA THR A 96 -10.18 -8.66 -3.29
C THR A 96 -10.44 -8.26 -1.83
N GLN A 97 -9.98 -9.06 -0.87
CA GLN A 97 -10.13 -8.75 0.56
C GLN A 97 -9.40 -7.46 0.93
N ALA A 98 -8.17 -7.29 0.45
CA ALA A 98 -7.37 -6.11 0.70
C ALA A 98 -7.98 -4.86 0.05
N GLN A 99 -8.46 -4.97 -1.19
CA GLN A 99 -9.16 -3.88 -1.87
C GLN A 99 -10.44 -3.50 -1.14
N GLN A 100 -11.21 -4.45 -0.61
CA GLN A 100 -12.50 -4.20 0.05
C GLN A 100 -12.40 -3.87 1.55
N ALA A 101 -11.19 -3.82 2.11
CA ALA A 101 -10.98 -3.57 3.54
C ALA A 101 -11.69 -2.30 4.04
N SER A 102 -12.40 -2.39 5.16
CA SER A 102 -13.02 -1.23 5.80
C SER A 102 -11.97 -0.15 6.09
N VAL A 103 -12.23 1.08 5.64
CA VAL A 103 -11.32 2.20 5.90
C VAL A 103 -11.83 3.00 7.09
N ALA A 104 -11.07 3.01 8.17
CA ALA A 104 -11.27 3.90 9.30
C ALA A 104 -10.33 5.10 9.16
N LEU A 105 -10.86 6.30 9.37
CA LEU A 105 -10.07 7.53 9.39
C LEU A 105 -9.67 7.81 10.84
N GLN A 106 -8.37 7.87 11.08
CA GLN A 106 -7.80 8.47 12.29
C GLN A 106 -7.53 9.96 12.04
#